data_AF-A0A1F9B070-F1
#
_entry.id   AF-A0A1F9B070-F1
#
_cell.length_a   1.000
_cell.length_b   1.000
_cell.length_c   1.000
_cell.angle_alpha   90.00
_cell.angle_beta   90.00
_cell.angle_gamma   90.00
#
_symmetry.space_group_name_H-M   'P 1'
#
loop_
_entity.id
_entity.type
_entity.pdbx_description
1 polymer ?
#
loop_
_entity_poly.entity_id
_entity_poly.type
_entity_poly.pdbx_seq_one_letter_code
_entity_poly.pdbx_strand_id
1 'polypeptide(L)' 'MTVSQLAEYLQISKHTIYNWIFQGKIPYSKIGRRVRFKREDIVRWSEDKKIKASYDERIPR' A
#
# COMPACT_ATOMS: atom_id res chain seq x y z
N MET A 1 9.82 -5.34 -1.33
CA MET A 1 9.07 -4.91 -2.55
C MET A 1 9.21 -3.40 -2.79
N THR A 2 9.08 -2.94 -4.04
CA THR A 2 8.98 -1.51 -4.41
C THR A 2 7.55 -0.99 -4.31
N VAL A 3 7.36 0.32 -4.46
CA VAL A 3 6.02 0.93 -4.60
C VAL A 3 5.24 0.31 -5.75
N SER A 4 5.89 0.00 -6.88
CA SER A 4 5.21 -0.60 -8.04
C SER A 4 4.76 -2.03 -7.75
N GLN A 5 5.61 -2.83 -7.12
CA GLN A 5 5.26 -4.20 -6.72
C GLN A 5 4.16 -4.22 -5.66
N LEU A 6 4.15 -3.25 -4.74
CA LEU A 6 3.10 -3.11 -3.74
C LEU A 6 1.77 -2.68 -4.37
N ALA A 7 1.81 -1.78 -5.36
CA ALA A 7 0.64 -1.36 -6.13
C ALA A 7 -0.03 -2.53 -6.84
N GLU A 8 0.76 -3.36 -7.51
CA GLU A 8 0.29 -4.58 -8.16
C GLU A 8 -0.24 -5.60 -7.15
N TYR A 9 0.45 -5.75 -6.01
CA TYR A 9 0.05 -6.70 -4.97
C TYR A 9 -1.28 -6.34 -4.30
N LEU A 10 -1.49 -5.05 -4.00
CA LEU A 10 -2.71 -4.57 -3.35
C LEU A 10 -3.81 -4.18 -4.35
N GLN A 11 -3.52 -4.17 -5.66
CA GLN A 11 -4.41 -3.65 -6.71
C GLN A 11 -4.80 -2.17 -6.48
N ILE A 12 -3.83 -1.36 -6.06
CA ILE A 12 -4.02 0.05 -5.69
C ILE A 12 -3.07 0.93 -6.51
N SER A 13 -3.52 2.14 -6.86
CA SER A 13 -2.67 3.08 -7.60
C SER A 13 -1.38 3.43 -6.83
N LYS A 14 -0.27 3.62 -7.56
CA LYS A 14 0.99 4.08 -6.97
C LYS A 14 0.82 5.41 -6.24
N HIS A 15 -0.05 6.28 -6.76
CA HIS A 15 -0.38 7.58 -6.16
C HIS A 15 -0.97 7.42 -4.75
N THR A 16 -1.95 6.52 -4.58
CA THR A 16 -2.52 6.22 -3.26
C THR A 16 -1.47 5.71 -2.28
N ILE A 17 -0.55 4.84 -2.75
CA ILE A 17 0.55 4.35 -1.91
C ILE A 17 1.49 5.48 -1.50
N TYR A 18 1.88 6.37 -2.43
CA TYR A 18 2.69 7.54 -2.07
C TYR A 18 1.99 8.45 -1.06
N ASN A 19 0.68 8.66 -1.20
CA ASN A 19 -0.12 9.40 -0.22
C ASN A 19 -0.11 8.72 1.15
N TRP A 20 -0.20 7.40 1.21
CA TRP A 20 -0.09 6.68 2.48
C TRP A 20 1.30 6.75 3.11
N ILE A 21 2.37 6.73 2.31
CA ILE A 21 3.74 6.95 2.80
C ILE A 21 3.84 8.36 3.41
N PHE A 22 3.34 9.37 2.69
CA PHE A 22 3.36 10.77 3.14
C PHE A 22 2.56 10.96 4.43
N GLN A 23 1.38 10.33 4.52
CA GLN A 23 0.53 10.37 5.71
C GLN A 23 1.00 9.44 6.84
N GLY A 24 2.07 8.66 6.66
CA GLY A 24 2.55 7.69 7.65
C GLY A 24 1.57 6.55 7.94
N LYS A 25 0.66 6.24 7.00
CA LYS A 25 -0.42 5.26 7.19
C LYS A 25 -0.03 3.81 6.87
N ILE A 26 1.08 3.61 6.16
CA ILE A 26 1.54 2.29 5.70
C ILE A 26 2.96 2.03 6.21
N PRO A 27 3.29 0.83 6.71
CA PRO A 27 4.64 0.53 7.16
C PRO A 27 5.60 0.52 5.97
N TYR A 28 6.65 1.32 6.03
CA TYR A 28 7.70 1.35 5.01
C TYR A 28 9.09 1.42 5.64
N SER A 29 10.08 0.91 4.92
CA SER A 29 11.50 1.00 5.27
C SER A 29 12.21 1.91 4.28
N LYS A 30 12.89 2.94 4.79
CA LYS A 30 13.72 3.82 3.99
C LYS A 30 15.13 3.23 3.92
N ILE A 31 15.53 2.77 2.74
CA ILE A 31 16.88 2.24 2.48
C ILE A 31 17.58 3.24 1.57
N GLY A 32 18.35 4.14 2.17
CA GLY A 32 18.98 5.28 1.50
C GLY A 32 17.93 6.22 0.89
N ARG A 33 17.99 6.39 -0.44
CA ARG A 33 17.03 7.19 -1.22
C ARG A 33 15.79 6.42 -1.67
N ARG A 34 15.73 5.11 -1.42
CA ARG A 34 14.66 4.24 -1.92
C ARG A 34 13.73 3.81 -0.78
N VAL A 35 12.45 3.75 -1.08
CA VAL A 35 11.44 3.16 -0.19
C VAL A 35 11.27 1.69 -0.54
N ARG A 36 11.26 0.84 0.48
CA ARG A 36 10.99 -0.58 0.39
C ARG A 36 9.92 -0.98 1.39
N PHE A 37 9.15 -1.99 1.03
CA PHE A 37 8.19 -2.61 1.94
C PHE A 37 8.57 -4.07 2.17
N LYS A 38 8.44 -4.54 3.40
CA LYS A 38 8.53 -5.96 3.71
C LYS A 38 7.17 -6.60 3.52
N ARG A 39 7.14 -7.83 3.00
CA ARG A 39 5.87 -8.52 2.76
C ARG A 39 5.16 -8.81 4.07
N GLU A 40 5.88 -9.28 5.09
CA GLU A 40 5.25 -9.59 6.38
C GLU A 40 4.57 -8.37 7.00
N ASP A 41 5.24 -7.21 6.97
CA ASP A 41 4.71 -5.95 7.51
C ASP A 41 3.43 -5.51 6.78
N ILE A 42 3.41 -5.63 5.45
CA ILE A 42 2.25 -5.26 4.64
C ILE A 42 1.09 -6.22 4.84
N VAL A 43 1.36 -7.53 4.95
CA VAL A 43 0.32 -8.53 5.23
C VAL A 43 -0.30 -8.23 6.59
N ARG A 44 0.51 -8.07 7.64
CA ARG A 44 0.03 -7.74 8.99
C ARG A 44 -0.74 -6.42 9.02
N TRP A 45 -0.25 -5.39 8.34
CA TRP A 45 -0.94 -4.11 8.22
C TRP A 45 -2.28 -4.22 7.50
N SER A 46 -2.33 -5.01 6.42
CA SER A 46 -3.57 -5.25 5.67
C SER A 46 -4.60 -6.01 6.52
N GLU A 47 -4.16 -6.99 7.31
CA GLU A 47 -5.02 -7.72 8.25
C GLU A 47 -5.56 -6.83 9.38
N ASP A 48 -4.72 -5.97 9.95
CA ASP A 48 -5.10 -4.99 10.97
C ASP A 48 -6.12 -3.96 10.45
N LYS A 49 -6.01 -3.59 9.16
CA LYS A 49 -6.88 -2.64 8.47
C LYS A 49 -8.13 -3.26 7.84
N LYS A 50 -8.42 -4.56 8.05
CA LYS A 50 -9.70 -5.19 7.66
C LYS A 50 -10.88 -4.66 8.48
N ILE A 51 -11.17 -3.38 8.39
CA ILE A 51 -12.52 -2.88 8.58
C ILE A 51 -13.19 -3.07 7.22
N LYS A 52 -14.17 -4.00 7.16
CA LYS A 52 -14.97 -4.32 5.96
C LYS A 52 -15.23 -3.06 5.13
N ALA A 53 -14.62 -2.98 3.94
CA ALA A 53 -14.96 -1.96 2.95
C ALA A 53 -15.33 -2.69 1.66
N SER A 54 -16.63 -2.69 1.41
CA SER A 54 -17.26 -2.87 0.11
C SER A 54 -16.37 -2.32 -1.01
N TYR A 55 -15.99 -3.19 -1.96
CA TYR A 55 -15.32 -2.80 -3.19
C TYR A 55 -16.11 -1.65 -3.83
N ASP A 56 -15.49 -0.47 -3.92
CA ASP A 56 -16.05 0.71 -4.56
C ASP A 56 -16.15 0.46 -6.07
N GLU A 57 -17.37 0.22 -6.56
CA GLU A 57 -17.74 -0.08 -7.95
C GLU A 57 -17.58 1.15 -8.89
N ARG A 58 -16.57 2.00 -8.71
CA ARG A 58 -16.40 3.24 -9.48
C ARG A 58 -15.17 3.24 -10.39
N ILE A 59 -15.03 2.21 -11.23
CA ILE A 59 -14.14 2.29 -12.41
C ILE A 59 -15.01 2.28 -13.67
N PRO A 60 -15.42 3.45 -14.20
CA PRO A 60 -15.79 3.53 -15.61
C PRO A 60 -14.51 3.58 -16.47
N ARG A 61 -14.53 2.82 -17.57
CA ARG A 61 -13.55 2.90 -18.67
C ARG A 61 -13.60 4.24 -19.38
#